data_AF-A0A2W4WN77-F1
#
_entry.id   AF-A0A2W4WN77-F1
#
_cell.length_a   1.000
_cell.length_b   1.000
_cell.length_c   1.000
_cell.angle_alpha   90.00
_cell.angle_beta   90.00
_cell.angle_gamma   90.00
#
_symmetry.space_group_name_H-M   'P 1'
#
loop_
_entity.id
_entity.type
_entity.pdbx_description
1 polymer ?
#
loop_
_entity_poly.entity_id
_entity_poly.type
_entity_poly.pdbx_seq_one_letter_code
_entity_poly.pdbx_strand_id
1 'polypeptide(L)'
;MARRRKRKSRRRQEGRKILEHIPQFSIDSGEDKPVTAARKYIHTHGILPPALLLVRRNEHTTDRYFWAEKGLFGAQYVEENHFLFPSLKPPEEREVALAVSR
;
A
#
# COMPACT_ATOMS: atom_id res chain seq x y z
N MET A 1 1.34 -32.74 -15.37
CA MET A 1 1.95 -31.40 -15.55
C MET A 1 1.75 -30.57 -14.28
N ALA A 2 2.52 -30.84 -13.22
CA ALA A 2 2.42 -30.08 -11.97
C ALA A 2 2.99 -28.67 -12.22
N ARG A 3 2.13 -27.64 -12.21
CA ARG A 3 2.53 -26.23 -12.31
C ARG A 3 3.48 -25.92 -11.16
N ARG A 4 4.80 -25.91 -11.44
CA ARG A 4 5.87 -25.55 -10.52
C ARG A 4 5.53 -24.20 -9.90
N ARG A 5 5.04 -24.18 -8.65
CA ARG A 5 4.67 -22.95 -7.94
C ARG A 5 5.91 -22.06 -7.89
N LYS A 6 5.85 -20.92 -8.57
CA LYS A 6 6.90 -19.90 -8.60
C LYS A 6 7.24 -19.57 -7.14
N ARG A 7 8.49 -19.80 -6.73
CA ARG A 7 8.97 -19.59 -5.34
C ARG A 7 8.61 -18.16 -4.95
N LYS A 8 7.65 -17.98 -4.02
CA LYS A 8 7.27 -16.65 -3.55
C LYS A 8 8.52 -16.02 -2.94
N SER A 9 8.95 -14.87 -3.46
CA SER A 9 10.12 -14.16 -2.96
C SER A 9 9.91 -13.86 -1.48
N ARG A 10 10.87 -14.24 -0.63
CA ARG A 10 10.87 -13.98 0.81
C ARG A 10 10.64 -12.49 1.09
N ARG A 11 11.26 -11.63 0.29
CA ARG A 11 11.08 -10.17 0.29
C ARG A 11 9.61 -9.74 0.12
N ARG A 12 8.88 -10.36 -0.82
CA ARG A 12 7.47 -10.00 -1.06
C ARG A 12 6.56 -10.47 0.08
N GLN A 13 6.90 -11.58 0.73
CA GLN A 13 6.17 -12.04 1.92
C GLN A 13 6.38 -11.09 3.10
N GLU A 14 7.59 -10.58 3.30
CA GLU A 14 7.90 -9.57 4.32
C GLU A 14 7.13 -8.27 4.03
N GLY A 15 7.18 -7.76 2.79
CA GLY A 15 6.40 -6.58 2.40
C GLY A 15 4.89 -6.74 2.63
N ARG A 16 4.35 -7.92 2.32
CA ARG A 16 2.94 -8.22 2.61
C ARG A 16 2.62 -8.24 4.10
N LYS A 17 3.48 -8.86 4.93
CA LYS A 17 3.31 -8.84 6.39
C LYS A 17 3.30 -7.42 6.93
N ILE A 18 4.20 -6.56 6.45
CA ILE A 18 4.24 -5.15 6.87
C ILE A 18 2.93 -4.45 6.49
N LEU A 19 2.48 -4.61 5.24
CA LEU A 19 1.24 -4.03 4.75
C LEU A 19 0.00 -4.50 5.53
N GLU A 20 -0.02 -5.72 6.06
CA GLU A 20 -1.13 -6.24 6.87
C GLU A 20 -1.32 -5.49 8.19
N HIS A 21 -0.26 -4.83 8.72
CA HIS A 21 -0.34 -4.03 9.96
C HIS A 21 -0.78 -2.58 9.73
N ILE A 22 -0.95 -2.18 8.46
CA ILE A 22 -1.29 -0.80 8.09
C ILE A 22 -2.81 -0.62 8.05
N PRO A 23 -3.35 0.54 8.45
CA PRO A 23 -4.77 0.84 8.32
C PRO A 23 -5.28 0.62 6.90
N GLN A 24 -6.33 -0.17 6.76
CA GLN A 24 -6.95 -0.53 5.48
C GLN A 24 -8.35 0.07 5.38
N PHE A 25 -8.62 0.74 4.27
CA PHE A 25 -9.90 1.38 3.98
C PHE A 25 -10.49 0.75 2.72
N SER A 26 -11.69 0.20 2.81
CA SER A 26 -12.40 -0.37 1.67
C SER A 26 -13.43 0.62 1.15
N ILE A 27 -13.38 0.93 -0.14
CA ILE A 27 -14.28 1.87 -0.81
C ILE A 27 -14.71 1.32 -2.18
N ASP A 28 -15.85 1.77 -2.67
CA ASP A 28 -16.30 1.49 -4.03
C ASP A 28 -15.84 2.59 -4.99
N SER A 29 -15.42 2.23 -6.20
CA SER A 29 -14.98 3.23 -7.19
C SER A 29 -16.15 4.08 -7.72
N GLY A 30 -17.38 3.54 -7.67
CA GLY A 30 -18.55 4.15 -8.30
C GLY A 30 -18.31 4.40 -9.78
N GLU A 31 -18.58 5.63 -10.21
CA GLU A 31 -18.39 6.09 -11.60
C GLU A 31 -16.96 6.58 -11.90
N ASP A 32 -16.16 6.83 -10.86
CA ASP A 32 -14.80 7.34 -10.99
C ASP A 32 -13.79 6.22 -11.29
N LYS A 33 -12.67 6.58 -11.93
CA LYS A 33 -11.52 5.67 -12.03
C LYS A 33 -11.02 5.30 -10.62
N PRO A 34 -10.59 4.05 -10.35
CA PRO A 34 -10.22 3.62 -9.01
C PRO A 34 -9.17 4.51 -8.31
N VAL A 35 -8.16 4.96 -9.06
CA VAL A 35 -7.12 5.88 -8.55
C VAL A 35 -7.68 7.24 -8.15
N THR A 36 -8.68 7.74 -8.89
CA THR A 36 -9.35 9.02 -8.61
C THR A 36 -10.23 8.89 -7.38
N ALA A 37 -11.01 7.82 -7.28
CA ALA A 37 -11.83 7.51 -6.11
C ALA A 37 -10.97 7.40 -4.85
N ALA A 38 -9.83 6.70 -4.91
CA ALA A 38 -8.88 6.63 -3.80
C ALA A 38 -8.40 8.01 -3.35
N ARG A 39 -7.94 8.86 -4.30
CA ARG A 39 -7.46 10.22 -3.98
C ARG A 39 -8.57 11.07 -3.35
N LYS A 40 -9.76 11.06 -3.94
CA LYS A 40 -10.91 11.79 -3.42
C LYS A 40 -11.25 11.34 -2.00
N TYR A 41 -11.23 10.04 -1.74
CA TYR A 41 -11.49 9.48 -0.43
C TYR A 41 -10.46 9.94 0.61
N ILE A 42 -9.16 9.89 0.27
CA ILE A 42 -8.05 10.37 1.12
C ILE A 42 -8.25 11.83 1.50
N HIS A 43 -8.50 12.69 0.51
CA HIS A 43 -8.67 14.12 0.75
C HIS A 43 -9.95 14.45 1.53
N THR A 44 -11.05 13.75 1.25
CA THR A 44 -12.35 14.00 1.90
C THR A 44 -12.34 13.53 3.36
N HIS A 45 -11.70 12.41 3.66
CA HIS A 45 -11.64 11.83 5.01
C HIS A 45 -10.37 12.24 5.78
N GLY A 46 -9.47 13.01 5.17
CA GLY A 46 -8.22 13.44 5.80
C GLY A 46 -7.30 12.27 6.17
N ILE A 47 -7.20 11.24 5.32
CA ILE A 47 -6.42 10.04 5.65
C ILE A 47 -4.93 10.36 5.69
N LEU A 48 -4.31 10.09 6.83
CA LEU A 48 -2.88 10.24 7.02
C LEU A 48 -2.13 9.00 6.50
N PRO A 49 -0.96 9.19 5.86
CA PRO A 49 -0.08 8.08 5.52
C PRO A 49 0.60 7.50 6.78
N PRO A 50 1.01 6.22 6.79
CA PRO A 50 0.79 5.19 5.77
C PRO A 50 -0.62 4.57 5.86
N ALA A 51 -1.31 4.43 4.73
CA ALA A 51 -2.62 3.78 4.67
C ALA A 51 -2.78 2.93 3.40
N LEU A 52 -3.64 1.92 3.44
CA LEU A 52 -4.02 1.11 2.28
C LEU A 52 -5.47 1.39 1.90
N LEU A 53 -5.72 1.59 0.61
CA LEU A 53 -7.04 1.76 0.05
C LEU A 53 -7.35 0.59 -0.87
N LEU A 54 -8.41 -0.14 -0.53
CA LEU A 54 -8.98 -1.20 -1.32
C LEU A 54 -10.16 -0.61 -2.08
N VAL A 55 -9.95 -0.33 -3.36
CA VAL A 55 -10.95 0.28 -4.23
C VAL A 55 -11.61 -0.81 -5.04
N ARG A 56 -12.86 -1.12 -4.71
CA ARG A 56 -13.65 -2.10 -5.44
C ARG A 56 -14.18 -1.46 -6.72
N ARG A 57 -13.68 -1.94 -7.86
CA ARG A 57 -14.12 -1.50 -9.19
C ARG A 57 -15.42 -2.18 -9.61
N ASN A 58 -15.52 -3.47 -9.29
CA ASN A 58 -16.72 -4.28 -9.51
C ASN A 58 -16.74 -5.42 -8.48
N GLU A 59 -17.73 -6.29 -8.55
CA GLU A 59 -17.86 -7.40 -7.61
C GLU A 59 -16.62 -8.30 -7.52
N HIS A 60 -15.90 -8.48 -8.64
CA HIS A 60 -14.79 -9.42 -8.78
C HIS A 60 -13.39 -8.77 -8.77
N THR A 61 -13.31 -7.44 -8.78
CA THR A 61 -12.07 -6.69 -8.99
C THR A 61 -11.91 -5.61 -7.94
N THR A 62 -10.85 -5.72 -7.16
CA THR A 62 -10.46 -4.72 -6.16
C THR A 62 -9.03 -4.30 -6.41
N ASP A 63 -8.86 -3.03 -6.77
CA ASP A 63 -7.56 -2.39 -6.90
C ASP A 63 -7.04 -2.01 -5.51
N ARG A 64 -5.77 -2.26 -5.25
CA ARG A 64 -5.15 -1.93 -3.95
C ARG A 64 -4.12 -0.83 -4.13
N TYR A 65 -4.33 0.27 -3.44
CA TYR A 65 -3.44 1.41 -3.42
C TYR A 65 -2.86 1.63 -2.03
N PHE A 66 -1.63 2.11 -1.98
CA PHE A 66 -0.91 2.46 -0.77
C PHE A 66 -0.67 3.97 -0.76
N TRP A 67 -1.20 4.64 0.25
CA TRP A 67 -0.99 6.04 0.52
C TRP A 67 0.27 6.22 1.33
N ALA A 68 1.31 6.75 0.69
CA ALA A 68 2.57 7.13 1.30
C ALA A 68 2.65 8.66 1.43
N GLU A 69 3.61 9.16 2.21
CA GLU A 69 3.88 10.59 2.36
C GLU A 69 4.14 11.30 1.02
N LYS A 70 4.82 10.61 0.09
CA LYS A 70 5.13 11.15 -1.24
C LYS A 70 3.98 11.04 -2.25
N GLY A 71 2.96 10.22 -1.97
CA GLY A 71 1.84 10.01 -2.89
C GLY A 71 1.24 8.61 -2.85
N LEU A 72 0.36 8.33 -3.82
CA LEU A 72 -0.39 7.08 -3.94
C LEU A 72 0.32 6.10 -4.88
N PHE A 73 0.60 4.89 -4.39
CA PHE A 73 1.28 3.83 -5.11
C PHE A 73 0.41 2.57 -5.22
N GLY A 74 0.69 1.67 -6.15
CA GLY A 74 0.04 0.36 -6.16
C GLY A 74 0.57 -0.53 -5.04
N ALA A 75 -0.30 -1.21 -4.29
CA ALA A 75 0.11 -2.05 -3.16
C ALA A 75 1.10 -3.15 -3.58
N GLN A 76 0.92 -3.73 -4.77
CA GLN A 76 1.86 -4.72 -5.31
C GLN A 76 3.28 -4.17 -5.48
N TYR A 77 3.40 -2.93 -5.97
CA TYR A 77 4.71 -2.27 -6.10
C TYR A 77 5.36 -2.09 -4.73
N VAL A 78 4.56 -1.74 -3.72
CA VAL A 78 5.03 -1.56 -2.33
C VAL A 78 5.40 -2.89 -1.67
N GLU A 79 4.67 -3.98 -1.90
CA GLU A 79 5.06 -5.32 -1.42
C GLU A 79 6.47 -5.70 -1.90
N GLU A 80 6.78 -5.37 -3.16
CA GLU A 80 8.06 -5.68 -3.80
C GLU A 80 9.16 -4.67 -3.43
N ASN A 81 8.77 -3.42 -3.14
CA ASN A 81 9.68 -2.30 -2.87
C ASN A 81 9.56 -1.68 -1.47
N HIS A 82 9.09 -2.43 -0.48
CA HIS A 82 8.80 -1.93 0.87
C HIS A 82 10.00 -1.24 1.54
N PHE A 83 11.22 -1.67 1.21
CA PHE A 83 12.48 -1.07 1.66
C PHE A 83 12.70 0.39 1.20
N LEU A 84 12.03 0.83 0.13
CA LEU A 84 12.07 2.22 -0.36
C LEU A 84 11.19 3.18 0.45
N PHE A 85 10.34 2.65 1.33
CA PHE A 85 9.39 3.45 2.10
C PHE A 85 9.85 3.52 3.56
N PRO A 86 10.42 4.65 4.01
CA PRO A 86 10.89 4.80 5.38
C PRO A 86 9.75 4.64 6.40
N SER A 87 8.53 5.03 6.02
CA SER A 87 7.32 4.90 6.84
C SER A 87 6.94 3.44 7.16
N LEU A 88 7.40 2.49 6.35
CA LEU A 88 7.16 1.05 6.50
C LEU A 88 8.22 0.33 7.31
N LYS A 89 9.33 1.01 7.62
CA LYS A 89 10.38 0.43 8.44
C LYS A 89 9.89 0.25 9.89
N PRO A 90 10.35 -0.81 10.57
CA PRO A 90 10.04 -1.02 11.99
C PRO A 90 10.48 0.18 12.83
N PRO A 91 9.89 0.39 14.02
CA PRO A 91 10.18 1.53 14.89
C PRO A 91 11.69 1.71 15.15
N GLU A 92 12.41 0.61 15.28
CA GLU A 92 13.87 0.57 15.51
C GLU A 92 14.69 1.23 14.37
N GLU A 93 14.15 1.29 13.15
CA GLU A 93 14.80 1.93 12.01
C GLU A 93 14.19 3.30 11.63
N ARG A 94 13.09 3.72 12.28
CA ARG A 94 12.42 5.00 12.00
C ARG A 94 13.24 6.20 12.48
N GLU A 95 14.00 6.08 13.56
CA GLU A 95 14.81 7.18 14.11
C GLU A 95 15.90 7.64 13.14
N VAL A 96 16.47 6.72 12.34
CA VAL A 96 17.54 7.04 11.39
C VAL A 96 16.99 7.77 10.16
N ALA A 97 15.77 7.46 9.71
CA ALA A 97 15.20 8.10 8.52
C ALA A 97 14.77 9.56 8.76
N LEU A 98 14.27 9.88 9.96
CA LEU A 98 13.94 11.25 10.36
C LEU A 98 15.19 12.13 10.53
N ALA A 99 16.34 11.54 10.88
CA ALA A 99 17.60 12.26 11.05
C ALA A 99 18.26 12.66 9.71
N VAL A 100 17.97 11.97 8.60
CA VAL A 100 18.62 12.20 7.28
C VAL A 100 17.86 13.22 6.41
N SER A 101 16.62 13.59 6.78
CA SER A 101 15.84 14.63 6.08
C SER A 101 15.90 16.02 6.74
N ARG A 102 16.85 16.25 7.67
CA ARG A 102 17.21 17.58 8.19
C ARG A 102 18.54 18.03 7.61
#